data_AF-A0AAD7N666-F1
#
_entry.id   AF-A0AAD7N666-F1
#
_cell.length_a   1.000
_cell.length_b   1.000
_cell.length_c   1.000
_cell.angle_alpha   90.00
_cell.angle_beta   90.00
_cell.angle_gamma   90.00
#
_symmetry.space_group_name_H-M   'P 1'
#
loop_
_entity.id
_entity.type
_entity.pdbx_description
1 polymer ?
#
loop_
_entity_poly.entity_id
_entity_poly.type
_entity_poly.pdbx_seq_one_letter_code
_entity_poly.pdbx_strand_id
1 'polypeptide(L)'
;MLSTSLPLVEDVLLLILSFCDIAGILTISRSSKYFYRLGSSKGVWLAAVTELVRKGFVPQEEGVVLGDLTKEQLVEKAKRAMLGPQTWGRDDHNHPGPPIVSRTLPSSVRNDDWLDFEVKLLLGGEYLFHRNWRLECWSVSQREVVWTYKCCVEDAGVIAFAAELTDTLDQAVIMPCQRTRENTVERRNYVEVLTLDLKARNSQSVMVARVPDGHGGDDPYSHPQICGDVAAVAVADRRNRI
;
A
#
# COMPACT_ATOMS: atom_id res chain seq x y z
N MET A 1 -40.90 10.51 -36.01
CA MET A 1 -40.59 10.88 -34.61
C MET A 1 -40.72 9.63 -33.76
N LEU A 2 -39.62 8.90 -33.56
CA LEU A 2 -39.56 7.74 -32.66
C LEU A 2 -38.22 7.85 -31.94
N SER A 3 -38.25 8.21 -30.66
CA SER A 3 -37.06 8.30 -29.80
C SER A 3 -37.45 7.82 -28.42
N THR A 4 -37.47 6.51 -28.22
CA THR A 4 -37.72 5.88 -26.91
C THR A 4 -36.77 4.71 -26.61
N SER A 5 -35.66 4.54 -27.35
CA SER A 5 -34.71 3.43 -27.14
C SER A 5 -33.34 3.83 -26.56
N LEU A 6 -33.14 5.10 -26.18
CA LEU A 6 -31.86 5.64 -25.70
C LEU A 6 -31.46 5.35 -24.23
N PRO A 7 -32.36 5.20 -23.24
CA PRO A 7 -31.94 5.13 -21.84
C PRO A 7 -31.12 3.88 -21.51
N LEU A 8 -31.52 2.72 -22.05
CA LEU A 8 -30.84 1.45 -21.78
C LEU A 8 -29.40 1.43 -22.31
N VAL A 9 -29.14 2.13 -23.42
CA VAL A 9 -27.79 2.23 -24.00
C VAL A 9 -26.90 3.14 -23.15
N GLU A 10 -27.45 4.24 -22.62
CA GLU A 10 -26.72 5.12 -21.71
C GLU A 10 -26.34 4.42 -20.40
N ASP A 11 -27.24 3.66 -19.81
CA ASP A 11 -26.98 2.92 -18.58
C ASP A 11 -25.86 1.87 -18.77
N VAL A 12 -25.88 1.14 -19.89
CA VAL A 12 -24.83 0.17 -20.23
C VAL A 12 -23.49 0.85 -20.48
N LEU A 13 -23.48 2.01 -21.15
CA LEU A 13 -22.24 2.75 -21.40
C LEU A 13 -21.67 3.37 -20.10
N LEU A 14 -22.51 3.84 -19.19
CA LEU A 14 -22.10 4.31 -17.87
C LEU A 14 -21.49 3.17 -17.06
N LEU A 15 -22.09 1.98 -17.13
CA LEU A 15 -21.56 0.77 -16.50
C LEU A 15 -20.19 0.40 -17.09
N ILE A 16 -20.03 0.43 -18.42
CA ILE A 16 -18.72 0.17 -19.04
C ILE A 16 -17.68 1.20 -18.56
N LEU A 17 -18.03 2.49 -18.55
CA LEU A 17 -17.15 3.54 -18.09
C LEU A 17 -16.78 3.41 -16.60
N SER A 18 -17.64 2.81 -15.77
CA SER A 18 -17.33 2.55 -14.37
C SER A 18 -16.24 1.50 -14.16
N PHE A 19 -15.95 0.67 -15.16
CA PHE A 19 -14.86 -0.32 -15.13
C PHE A 19 -13.56 0.22 -15.72
N CYS A 20 -13.57 1.41 -16.33
CA CYS A 20 -12.38 2.05 -16.85
C CYS A 20 -11.59 2.73 -15.74
N ASP A 21 -10.26 2.76 -15.88
CA ASP A 21 -9.43 3.65 -15.08
C ASP A 21 -9.65 5.12 -15.49
N ILE A 22 -9.15 6.05 -14.67
CA ILE A 22 -9.31 7.50 -14.93
C ILE A 22 -8.71 7.88 -16.30
N ALA A 23 -7.58 7.28 -16.69
CA ALA A 23 -6.97 7.54 -17.98
C ALA A 23 -7.87 7.10 -19.15
N GLY A 24 -8.49 5.93 -19.05
CA GLY A 24 -9.46 5.40 -20.00
C GLY A 24 -10.72 6.28 -20.09
N ILE A 25 -11.28 6.68 -18.94
CA ILE A 25 -12.44 7.59 -18.89
C ILE A 25 -12.12 8.90 -19.62
N LEU A 26 -10.97 9.51 -19.34
CA LEU A 26 -10.53 10.76 -19.98
C LEU A 26 -10.27 10.58 -21.48
N THR A 27 -9.69 9.45 -21.88
CA THR A 27 -9.43 9.14 -23.29
C THR A 27 -10.72 8.96 -24.07
N ILE A 28 -11.67 8.17 -23.56
CA ILE A 28 -12.98 7.96 -24.17
C ILE A 28 -13.74 9.29 -24.23
N SER A 29 -13.69 10.10 -23.17
CA SER A 29 -14.34 11.42 -23.11
C SER A 29 -13.85 12.38 -24.20
N ARG A 30 -12.61 12.24 -24.68
CA ARG A 30 -12.05 13.08 -25.76
C ARG A 30 -12.54 12.68 -27.16
N SER A 31 -13.10 11.48 -27.32
CA SER A 31 -13.49 10.95 -28.62
C SER A 31 -14.77 11.58 -29.19
N SER A 32 -15.68 12.06 -28.33
CA SER A 32 -16.98 12.60 -28.74
C SER A 32 -17.60 13.48 -27.65
N LYS A 33 -18.41 14.47 -28.06
CA LYS A 33 -19.23 15.27 -27.14
C LYS A 33 -20.21 14.42 -26.32
N TYR A 34 -20.67 13.31 -26.88
CA TYR A 34 -21.55 12.37 -26.19
C TYR A 34 -20.81 11.65 -25.05
N PHE A 35 -19.66 11.05 -25.35
CA PHE A 35 -18.82 10.41 -24.34
C PHE A 35 -18.25 11.40 -23.33
N TYR A 36 -17.97 12.65 -23.72
CA TYR A 36 -17.62 13.70 -22.78
C TYR A 36 -18.72 13.91 -21.73
N ARG A 37 -20.00 13.96 -22.12
CA ARG A 37 -21.11 14.11 -21.18
C ARG A 37 -21.22 12.90 -20.26
N LEU A 38 -21.09 11.68 -20.80
CA LEU A 38 -21.14 10.44 -20.02
C LEU A 38 -19.97 10.33 -19.02
N GLY A 39 -18.74 10.53 -19.48
CA GLY A 39 -17.54 10.51 -18.65
C GLY A 39 -17.47 11.67 -17.65
N SER A 40 -18.25 12.74 -17.87
CA SER A 40 -18.44 13.84 -16.92
C SER A 40 -19.63 13.65 -15.98
N SER A 41 -20.27 12.48 -15.98
CA SER A 41 -21.41 12.21 -15.09
C SER A 41 -20.94 11.95 -13.66
N LYS A 42 -21.75 12.32 -12.66
CA LYS A 42 -21.46 12.02 -11.25
C LYS A 42 -21.28 10.51 -11.03
N GLY A 43 -22.06 9.67 -11.70
CA GLY A 43 -22.00 8.21 -11.55
C GLY A 43 -20.65 7.61 -11.92
N VAL A 44 -20.06 8.04 -13.05
CA VAL A 44 -18.73 7.58 -13.49
C VAL A 44 -17.65 7.98 -12.48
N TRP A 45 -17.66 9.23 -12.02
CA TRP A 45 -16.69 9.69 -11.01
C TRP A 45 -16.89 9.04 -9.65
N LEU A 46 -18.13 8.76 -9.26
CA LEU A 46 -18.43 8.04 -8.03
C LEU A 46 -17.85 6.62 -8.09
N ALA A 47 -18.06 5.91 -9.20
CA ALA A 47 -17.51 4.57 -9.37
C ALA A 47 -15.97 4.58 -9.40
N ALA A 48 -15.37 5.52 -10.14
CA ALA A 48 -13.92 5.66 -10.20
C ALA A 48 -13.30 5.94 -8.81
N VAL A 49 -13.88 6.86 -8.04
CA VAL A 49 -13.41 7.15 -6.66
C VAL A 49 -13.67 5.98 -5.72
N THR A 50 -14.81 5.30 -5.85
CA THR A 50 -15.11 4.10 -5.04
C THR A 50 -14.07 3.02 -5.28
N GLU A 51 -13.66 2.81 -6.53
CA GLU A 51 -12.62 1.86 -6.88
C GLU A 51 -11.25 2.29 -6.34
N LEU A 52 -10.92 3.59 -6.39
CA LEU A 52 -9.70 4.11 -5.77
C LEU A 52 -9.68 3.92 -4.24
N VAL A 53 -10.81 4.13 -3.56
CA VAL A 53 -10.96 3.86 -2.12
C VAL A 53 -10.82 2.36 -1.85
N ARG A 54 -11.50 1.50 -2.64
CA ARG A 54 -11.43 0.04 -2.52
C ARG A 54 -10.00 -0.49 -2.71
N LYS A 55 -9.21 0.16 -3.56
CA LYS A 55 -7.79 -0.15 -3.76
C LYS A 55 -6.86 0.56 -2.78
N GLY A 56 -7.37 1.38 -1.87
CA GLY A 56 -6.56 2.11 -0.88
C GLY A 56 -5.75 3.30 -1.42
N PHE A 57 -5.99 3.76 -2.65
CA PHE A 57 -5.35 4.97 -3.19
C PHE A 57 -5.95 6.26 -2.62
N VAL A 58 -7.18 6.19 -2.12
CA VAL A 58 -7.85 7.30 -1.43
C VAL A 58 -8.19 6.82 -0.01
N PRO A 59 -7.72 7.53 1.04
CA PRO A 59 -8.08 7.17 2.40
C PRO A 59 -9.59 7.31 2.60
N GLN A 60 -10.18 6.37 3.34
CA GLN A 60 -11.59 6.42 3.70
C GLN A 60 -11.77 7.38 4.88
N GLU A 61 -12.43 8.51 4.64
CA GLU A 61 -12.73 9.50 5.68
C GLU A 61 -13.94 9.04 6.51
N GLU A 62 -13.78 9.01 7.84
CA GLU A 62 -14.87 8.65 8.76
C GLU A 62 -16.06 9.61 8.58
N GLY A 63 -17.27 9.04 8.42
CA GLY A 63 -18.50 9.81 8.30
C GLY A 63 -18.79 10.43 6.93
N VAL A 64 -17.89 10.26 5.94
CA VAL A 64 -18.12 10.76 4.58
C VAL A 64 -18.69 9.68 3.69
N VAL A 65 -19.97 9.80 3.32
CA VAL A 65 -20.61 8.94 2.33
C VAL A 65 -20.26 9.46 0.93
N LEU A 66 -19.51 8.67 0.14
CA LEU A 66 -19.09 9.09 -1.21
C LEU A 66 -20.27 9.48 -2.11
N GLY A 67 -21.43 8.84 -1.94
CA GLY A 67 -22.66 9.13 -2.67
C GLY A 67 -23.18 10.56 -2.47
N ASP A 68 -22.87 11.19 -1.34
CA ASP A 68 -23.34 12.54 -1.01
C ASP A 68 -22.46 13.64 -1.62
N LEU A 69 -21.26 13.28 -2.07
CA LEU A 69 -20.31 14.23 -2.67
C LEU A 69 -20.83 14.76 -4.02
N THR A 70 -20.49 16.00 -4.33
CA THR A 70 -20.70 16.57 -5.66
C THR A 70 -19.73 15.94 -6.66
N LYS A 71 -20.05 16.02 -7.95
CA LYS A 71 -19.15 15.54 -9.01
C LYS A 71 -17.79 16.24 -8.92
N GLU A 72 -17.78 17.55 -8.68
CA GLU A 72 -16.57 18.35 -8.51
C GLU A 72 -15.71 17.84 -7.34
N GLN A 73 -16.33 17.50 -6.21
CA GLN A 73 -15.62 16.91 -5.06
C GLN A 73 -15.03 15.52 -5.39
N LEU A 74 -15.76 14.68 -6.14
CA LEU A 74 -15.27 13.38 -6.59
C LEU A 74 -14.08 13.52 -7.56
N VAL A 75 -14.17 14.43 -8.52
CA VAL A 75 -13.08 14.75 -9.46
C VAL A 75 -11.85 15.22 -8.68
N GLU A 76 -12.01 16.09 -7.69
CA GLU A 76 -10.89 16.55 -6.87
C GLU A 76 -10.26 15.42 -6.06
N LYS A 77 -11.05 14.51 -5.47
CA LYS A 77 -10.50 13.31 -4.80
C LYS A 77 -9.70 12.43 -5.78
N ALA A 78 -10.25 12.17 -6.97
CA ALA A 78 -9.58 11.40 -8.01
C ALA A 78 -8.27 12.04 -8.48
N LYS A 79 -8.25 13.37 -8.70
CA LYS A 79 -7.03 14.11 -9.05
C LYS A 79 -5.96 14.00 -7.97
N ARG A 80 -6.34 14.18 -6.70
CA ARG A 80 -5.39 14.10 -5.57
C ARG A 80 -4.75 12.73 -5.45
N ALA A 81 -5.52 11.66 -5.69
CA ALA A 81 -5.02 10.29 -5.69
C ALA A 81 -4.01 10.05 -6.83
N MET A 82 -4.33 10.54 -8.04
CA MET A 82 -3.52 10.29 -9.24
C MET A 82 -2.26 11.16 -9.32
N LEU A 83 -2.36 12.42 -8.95
CA LEU A 83 -1.31 13.40 -9.17
C LEU A 83 -0.45 13.65 -7.90
N GLY A 84 -0.86 13.07 -6.77
CA GLY A 84 -0.12 13.13 -5.52
C GLY A 84 -0.03 14.53 -4.90
N PRO A 85 0.82 14.69 -3.87
CA PRO A 85 0.88 15.89 -3.02
C PRO A 85 1.16 17.20 -3.76
N GLN A 86 1.83 17.14 -4.92
CA GLN A 86 2.19 18.32 -5.71
C GLN A 86 0.96 19.03 -6.31
N THR A 87 -0.20 18.40 -6.28
CA THR A 87 -1.46 18.96 -6.80
C THR A 87 -2.47 19.31 -5.73
N TRP A 88 -2.09 19.19 -4.46
CA TRP A 88 -2.91 19.51 -3.31
C TRP A 88 -2.97 21.03 -3.09
N GLY A 89 -3.37 21.79 -4.12
CA GLY A 89 -3.44 23.25 -4.11
C GLY A 89 -2.07 23.92 -4.06
N ARG A 90 -1.93 25.05 -4.77
CA ARG A 90 -0.96 26.07 -4.35
C ARG A 90 -1.56 26.76 -3.13
N ASP A 91 -0.72 27.15 -2.18
CA ASP A 91 -1.06 28.11 -1.12
C ASP A 91 -1.51 29.45 -1.74
N ASP A 92 -2.71 29.49 -2.32
CA ASP A 92 -3.42 30.74 -2.51
C ASP A 92 -4.05 31.05 -1.16
N HIS A 93 -3.79 32.25 -0.64
CA HIS A 93 -4.29 32.73 0.65
C HIS A 93 -5.83 32.64 0.82
N ASN A 94 -6.57 32.37 -0.27
CA ASN A 94 -8.02 32.17 -0.28
C ASN A 94 -8.47 30.69 -0.26
N HIS A 95 -7.58 29.74 -0.52
CA HIS A 95 -7.86 28.30 -0.55
C HIS A 95 -6.71 27.54 0.09
N PRO A 96 -6.66 27.45 1.44
CA PRO A 96 -5.64 26.65 2.10
C PRO A 96 -5.66 25.23 1.52
N GLY A 97 -4.46 24.71 1.21
CA GLY A 97 -4.29 23.32 0.82
C GLY A 97 -4.92 22.37 1.85
N PRO A 98 -5.19 21.11 1.48
CA PRO A 98 -5.75 20.16 2.42
C PRO A 98 -4.86 20.08 3.67
N PRO A 99 -5.46 20.00 4.87
CA PRO A 99 -4.70 19.98 6.11
C PRO A 99 -3.74 18.79 6.11
N ILE A 100 -2.44 19.06 6.28
CA ILE A 100 -1.46 18.00 6.51
C ILE A 100 -1.73 17.45 7.90
N VAL A 101 -2.33 16.27 7.97
CA VAL A 101 -2.55 15.56 9.23
C VAL A 101 -1.27 14.81 9.57
N SER A 102 -0.49 15.36 10.51
CA SER A 102 0.64 14.64 11.09
C SER A 102 0.16 13.77 12.25
N ARG A 103 0.60 12.52 12.29
CA ARG A 103 0.36 11.60 13.41
C ARG A 103 1.70 11.08 13.92
N THR A 104 1.91 11.19 15.23
CA THR A 104 3.08 10.65 15.91
C THR A 104 2.71 9.34 16.58
N LEU A 105 3.44 8.27 16.26
CA LEU A 105 3.31 6.98 16.93
C LEU A 105 4.39 6.85 18.01
N PRO A 106 4.05 6.34 19.21
CA PRO A 106 5.05 6.09 20.24
C PRO A 106 5.97 4.96 19.77
N SER A 107 7.27 5.18 19.77
CA SER A 107 8.23 4.13 19.41
C SER A 107 8.96 3.64 20.66
N SER A 108 9.10 2.32 20.79
CA SER A 108 9.89 1.69 21.85
C SER A 108 11.37 1.53 21.47
N VAL A 109 11.84 2.21 20.42
CA VAL A 109 13.25 2.17 19.99
C VAL A 109 14.16 2.62 21.15
N ARG A 110 15.09 1.76 21.54
CA ARG A 110 16.13 2.11 22.50
C ARG A 110 17.12 3.04 21.83
N ASN A 111 17.63 4.01 22.60
CA ASN A 111 18.49 5.09 22.11
C ASN A 111 19.83 4.65 21.47
N ASP A 112 20.15 3.35 21.45
CA ASP A 112 21.40 2.83 20.89
C ASP A 112 21.19 2.11 19.53
N ASP A 113 19.93 1.92 19.09
CA ASP A 113 19.57 1.15 17.88
C ASP A 113 19.25 2.03 16.64
N TRP A 114 19.51 3.33 16.69
CA TRP A 114 19.07 4.30 15.66
C TRP A 114 19.62 4.09 14.24
N LEU A 115 20.65 3.27 14.08
CA LEU A 115 21.35 3.14 12.80
C LEU A 115 20.64 2.21 11.82
N ASP A 116 19.65 1.44 12.26
CA ASP A 116 19.08 0.36 11.45
C ASP A 116 17.56 0.23 11.63
N PHE A 117 16.84 1.33 11.43
CA PHE A 117 15.37 1.33 11.41
C PHE A 117 14.83 1.42 9.98
N GLU A 118 13.72 0.73 9.72
CA GLU A 118 12.99 0.84 8.46
C GLU A 118 11.50 0.98 8.75
N VAL A 119 10.83 1.88 8.04
CA VAL A 119 9.40 2.17 8.22
C VAL A 119 8.72 2.12 6.86
N LYS A 120 7.62 1.37 6.77
CA LYS A 120 6.83 1.24 5.55
C LYS A 120 5.35 1.45 5.85
N LEU A 121 4.79 2.54 5.33
CA LEU A 121 3.35 2.79 5.38
C LEU A 121 2.67 1.95 4.28
N LEU A 122 1.65 1.19 4.63
CA LEU A 122 0.86 0.45 3.66
C LEU A 122 -0.07 1.39 2.89
N LEU A 123 -0.51 0.91 1.72
CA LEU A 123 -1.52 1.59 0.93
C LEU A 123 -2.78 1.83 1.78
N GLY A 124 -3.44 2.97 1.61
CA GLY A 124 -4.55 3.41 2.46
C GLY A 124 -4.14 4.11 3.76
N GLY A 125 -2.90 3.96 4.22
CA GLY A 125 -2.35 4.72 5.36
C GLY A 125 -2.83 4.30 6.75
N GLU A 126 -3.66 3.25 6.85
CA GLU A 126 -4.19 2.75 8.12
C GLU A 126 -3.18 1.93 8.92
N TYR A 127 -2.22 1.30 8.23
CA TYR A 127 -1.24 0.42 8.83
C TYR A 127 0.18 0.78 8.44
N LEU A 128 1.09 0.64 9.39
CA LEU A 128 2.51 0.95 9.26
C LEU A 128 3.33 -0.25 9.73
N PHE A 129 4.29 -0.68 8.93
CA PHE A 129 5.33 -1.59 9.40
C PHE A 129 6.53 -0.83 9.90
N HIS A 130 7.07 -1.31 11.02
CA HIS A 130 8.23 -0.78 11.70
C HIS A 130 9.21 -1.92 11.95
N ARG A 131 10.44 -1.79 11.43
CA ARG A 131 11.56 -2.68 11.70
C ARG A 131 12.55 -1.98 12.63
N ASN A 132 12.80 -2.59 13.78
CA ASN A 132 13.96 -2.33 14.63
C ASN A 132 14.40 -3.65 15.27
N TRP A 133 15.14 -4.48 14.52
CA TRP A 133 15.45 -5.90 14.79
C TRP A 133 14.25 -6.85 14.90
N ARG A 134 13.13 -6.35 15.41
CA ARG A 134 11.80 -6.93 15.37
C ARG A 134 11.01 -6.23 14.28
N LEU A 135 10.07 -6.96 13.68
CA LEU A 135 9.12 -6.40 12.74
C LEU A 135 7.77 -6.28 13.43
N GLU A 136 7.21 -5.09 13.43
CA GLU A 136 5.92 -4.77 14.05
C GLU A 136 4.99 -4.15 13.03
N CYS A 137 3.70 -4.45 13.14
CA CYS A 137 2.64 -3.76 12.43
C CYS A 137 1.86 -2.89 13.41
N TRP A 138 1.67 -1.63 13.06
CA TRP A 138 0.99 -0.61 13.84
C TRP A 138 -0.29 -0.18 13.16
N SER A 139 -1.36 -0.02 13.93
CA SER A 139 -2.54 0.74 13.48
C SER A 139 -2.28 2.23 13.69
N VAL A 140 -2.35 3.01 12.60
CA VAL A 140 -2.10 4.45 12.62
C VAL A 140 -3.24 5.22 13.27
N SER A 141 -4.48 4.74 13.11
CA SER A 141 -5.68 5.30 13.75
C SER A 141 -5.72 5.00 15.25
N GLN A 142 -5.46 3.75 15.64
CA GLN A 142 -5.54 3.32 17.04
C GLN A 142 -4.26 3.61 17.83
N ARG A 143 -3.14 3.93 17.15
CA ARG A 143 -1.82 4.20 17.73
C ARG A 143 -1.29 3.05 18.60
N GLU A 144 -1.52 1.83 18.16
CA GLU A 144 -1.10 0.63 18.86
C GLU A 144 -0.44 -0.38 17.93
N VAL A 145 0.38 -1.24 18.51
CA VAL A 145 0.92 -2.43 17.85
C VAL A 145 -0.21 -3.43 17.70
N VAL A 146 -0.59 -3.73 16.46
CA VAL A 146 -1.60 -4.75 16.16
C VAL A 146 -0.98 -6.13 15.96
N TRP A 147 0.30 -6.18 15.60
CA TRP A 147 1.00 -7.45 15.42
C TRP A 147 2.51 -7.29 15.62
N THR A 148 3.13 -8.29 16.23
CA THR A 148 4.58 -8.40 16.37
C THR A 148 5.04 -9.71 15.77
N TYR A 149 5.97 -9.61 14.82
CA TYR A 149 6.56 -10.76 14.18
C TYR A 149 7.33 -11.62 15.17
N LYS A 150 7.12 -12.94 15.09
CA LYS A 150 7.91 -13.94 15.80
C LYS A 150 8.77 -14.66 14.77
N CYS A 151 10.09 -14.48 14.85
CA CYS A 151 11.02 -15.14 13.95
C CYS A 151 10.80 -16.66 13.95
N CYS A 152 10.72 -17.27 12.76
CA CYS A 152 10.65 -18.72 12.62
C CYS A 152 11.96 -19.42 13.01
N VAL A 153 13.05 -18.67 13.14
CA VAL A 153 14.37 -19.15 13.55
C VAL A 153 14.75 -18.53 14.90
N GLU A 154 15.16 -19.37 15.83
CA GLU A 154 15.66 -18.95 17.14
C GLU A 154 16.90 -18.06 16.98
N ASP A 155 17.02 -17.04 17.85
CA ASP A 155 18.11 -16.06 17.85
C ASP A 155 18.32 -15.30 16.52
N ALA A 156 17.30 -15.26 15.66
CA ALA A 156 17.31 -14.44 14.45
C ALA A 156 16.63 -13.07 14.65
N GLY A 157 17.10 -12.07 13.92
CA GLY A 157 16.45 -10.77 13.77
C GLY A 157 16.04 -10.50 12.33
N VAL A 158 15.11 -9.58 12.13
CA VAL A 158 14.70 -9.11 10.80
C VAL A 158 15.65 -8.00 10.36
N ILE A 159 16.35 -8.22 9.24
CA ILE A 159 17.32 -7.29 8.67
C ILE A 159 16.70 -6.45 7.55
N ALA A 160 15.81 -7.03 6.75
CA ALA A 160 15.07 -6.30 5.72
C ALA A 160 13.66 -6.89 5.62
N PHE A 161 12.72 -6.16 5.03
CA PHE A 161 11.41 -6.74 4.77
C PHE A 161 10.72 -6.13 3.54
N ALA A 162 9.79 -6.88 2.97
CA ALA A 162 8.75 -6.32 2.12
C ALA A 162 7.38 -6.58 2.74
N ALA A 163 6.45 -5.69 2.48
CA ALA A 163 5.04 -5.87 2.83
C ALA A 163 4.16 -5.24 1.75
N GLU A 164 3.04 -5.89 1.43
CA GLU A 164 2.02 -5.39 0.50
C GLU A 164 0.63 -5.75 1.03
N LEU A 165 -0.36 -4.87 0.84
CA LEU A 165 -1.75 -5.22 1.11
C LEU A 165 -2.30 -6.07 -0.02
N THR A 166 -3.15 -7.03 0.33
CA THR A 166 -3.97 -7.74 -0.65
C THR A 166 -5.10 -6.85 -1.16
N ASP A 167 -5.76 -7.26 -2.24
CA ASP A 167 -6.92 -6.57 -2.81
C ASP A 167 -8.10 -6.40 -1.83
N THR A 168 -8.13 -7.18 -0.75
CA THR A 168 -9.15 -7.09 0.29
C THR A 168 -8.88 -5.98 1.32
N LEU A 169 -7.65 -5.42 1.34
CA LEU A 169 -7.13 -4.46 2.32
C LEU A 169 -7.13 -4.92 3.79
N ASP A 170 -7.74 -6.07 4.10
CA ASP A 170 -7.81 -6.66 5.43
C ASP A 170 -6.65 -7.61 5.72
N GLN A 171 -5.91 -7.99 4.67
CA GLN A 171 -4.75 -8.87 4.77
C GLN A 171 -3.52 -8.23 4.13
N ALA A 172 -2.36 -8.49 4.71
CA ALA A 172 -1.06 -8.13 4.17
C ALA A 172 -0.22 -9.38 3.90
N VAL A 173 0.50 -9.39 2.77
CA VAL A 173 1.58 -10.34 2.53
C VAL A 173 2.89 -9.69 2.97
N ILE A 174 3.69 -10.41 3.73
CA ILE A 174 4.92 -9.91 4.34
C ILE A 174 6.04 -10.89 4.06
N MET A 175 7.19 -10.37 3.69
CA MET A 175 8.41 -11.14 3.47
C MET A 175 9.51 -10.62 4.40
N PRO A 176 9.58 -11.10 5.65
CA PRO A 176 10.71 -10.79 6.52
C PRO A 176 11.98 -11.54 6.07
N CYS A 177 13.07 -10.80 5.92
CA CYS A 177 14.41 -11.32 5.65
C CYS A 177 15.20 -11.36 6.96
N GLN A 178 15.56 -12.56 7.39
CA GLN A 178 16.05 -12.87 8.74
C GLN A 178 17.53 -13.23 8.74
N ARG A 179 18.23 -12.92 9.83
CA ARG A 179 19.62 -13.31 10.05
C ARG A 179 19.85 -13.74 11.50
N THR A 180 20.53 -14.86 11.71
CA THR A 180 20.94 -15.28 13.06
C THR A 180 21.97 -14.31 13.64
N ARG A 181 21.90 -14.08 14.95
CA ARG A 181 22.79 -13.15 15.68
C ARG A 181 24.27 -13.55 15.61
N GLU A 182 25.14 -12.55 15.80
CA GLU A 182 26.60 -12.65 15.61
C GLU A 182 27.30 -13.67 16.52
N ASN A 183 26.68 -14.07 17.63
CA ASN A 183 27.28 -15.02 18.59
C ASN A 183 27.36 -16.46 18.06
N THR A 184 26.74 -16.76 16.92
CA THR A 184 26.91 -18.04 16.23
C THR A 184 28.07 -17.97 15.25
N VAL A 185 28.99 -18.94 15.31
CA VAL A 185 30.15 -19.09 14.40
C VAL A 185 29.74 -19.06 12.91
N GLU A 186 28.47 -19.36 12.61
CA GLU A 186 27.88 -19.28 11.27
C GLU A 186 26.64 -18.38 11.29
N ARG A 187 26.71 -17.19 10.68
CA ARG A 187 25.51 -16.38 10.42
C ARG A 187 24.70 -17.06 9.33
N ARG A 188 23.44 -17.39 9.64
CA ARG A 188 22.51 -18.04 8.71
C ARG A 188 21.42 -17.08 8.29
N ASN A 189 21.08 -17.14 7.01
CA ASN A 189 20.12 -16.26 6.37
C ASN A 189 18.85 -17.02 5.99
N TYR A 190 17.69 -16.44 6.29
CA TYR A 190 16.38 -17.01 5.96
C TYR A 190 15.45 -15.96 5.39
N VAL A 191 14.60 -16.37 4.48
CA VAL A 191 13.47 -15.59 4.01
C VAL A 191 12.21 -16.35 4.39
N GLU A 192 11.27 -15.66 5.00
CA GLU A 192 9.93 -16.19 5.22
C GLU A 192 8.95 -15.34 4.41
N VAL A 193 7.88 -15.96 3.92
CA VAL A 193 6.71 -15.28 3.37
C VAL A 193 5.54 -15.69 4.22
N LEU A 194 4.79 -14.71 4.71
CA LEU A 194 3.65 -14.92 5.58
C LEU A 194 2.49 -14.00 5.19
N THR A 195 1.29 -14.43 5.54
CA THR A 195 0.07 -13.64 5.44
C THR A 195 -0.33 -13.16 6.83
N LEU A 196 -0.63 -11.88 6.97
CA LEU A 196 -1.13 -11.25 8.19
C LEU A 196 -2.58 -10.85 7.97
N ASP A 197 -3.50 -11.37 8.78
CA ASP A 197 -4.86 -10.85 8.91
C ASP A 197 -4.83 -9.68 9.90
N LEU A 198 -5.06 -8.47 9.38
CA LEU A 198 -4.94 -7.23 10.14
C LEU A 198 -6.09 -7.08 11.15
N LYS A 199 -7.27 -7.65 10.86
CA LYS A 199 -8.44 -7.63 11.74
C LYS A 199 -8.29 -8.66 12.86
N ALA A 200 -7.92 -9.89 12.52
CA ALA A 200 -7.73 -10.98 13.47
C ALA A 200 -6.39 -10.88 14.23
N ARG A 201 -5.48 -10.01 13.78
CA ARG A 201 -4.16 -9.77 14.38
C ARG A 201 -3.30 -11.03 14.45
N ASN A 202 -3.49 -11.94 13.49
CA ASN A 202 -2.78 -13.20 13.42
C ASN A 202 -2.06 -13.34 12.10
N SER A 203 -0.95 -14.07 12.13
CA SER A 203 -0.15 -14.34 10.93
C SER A 203 -0.02 -15.83 10.72
N GLN A 204 0.03 -16.22 9.45
CA GLN A 204 0.29 -17.59 9.03
C GLN A 204 1.49 -17.60 8.09
N SER A 205 2.47 -18.43 8.42
CA SER A 205 3.61 -18.70 7.53
C SER A 205 3.11 -19.44 6.29
N VAL A 206 3.50 -18.95 5.11
CA VAL A 206 3.22 -19.59 3.82
C VAL A 206 4.45 -20.38 3.36
N MET A 207 5.63 -19.78 3.51
CA MET A 207 6.89 -20.37 3.05
C MET A 207 8.04 -19.90 3.92
N VAL A 208 8.98 -20.80 4.19
CA VAL A 208 10.28 -20.48 4.79
C VAL A 208 11.37 -21.09 3.94
N ALA A 209 12.37 -20.29 3.57
CA ALA A 209 13.50 -20.72 2.76
C ALA A 209 14.81 -20.27 3.40
N ARG A 210 15.79 -21.19 3.47
CA ARG A 210 17.18 -20.83 3.76
C ARG A 210 17.82 -20.27 2.49
N VAL A 211 18.51 -19.15 2.62
CA VAL A 211 19.26 -18.52 1.52
C VAL A 211 20.76 -18.58 1.77
N PRO A 212 21.62 -18.33 0.76
CA PRO A 212 23.06 -18.38 0.93
C PRO A 212 23.56 -17.56 2.11
N ASP A 213 24.45 -18.16 2.90
CA ASP A 213 25.12 -17.51 4.02
C ASP A 213 26.17 -16.53 3.45
N GLY A 214 25.84 -15.24 3.44
CA GLY A 214 26.73 -14.20 2.91
C GLY A 214 28.00 -14.07 3.77
N HIS A 215 29.18 -14.13 3.15
CA HIS A 215 30.46 -13.94 3.84
C HIS A 215 30.81 -12.43 3.99
N GLY A 216 30.80 -11.94 5.23
CA GLY A 216 31.51 -10.70 5.61
C GLY A 216 30.89 -9.36 5.18
N GLY A 217 29.56 -9.23 5.23
CA GLY A 217 28.87 -7.93 5.09
C GLY A 217 27.71 -7.79 6.08
N ASP A 218 27.34 -6.54 6.38
CA ASP A 218 26.30 -6.18 7.36
C ASP A 218 24.89 -6.53 6.86
N ASP A 219 24.61 -6.37 5.57
CA ASP A 219 23.32 -6.73 4.96
C ASP A 219 23.48 -7.77 3.82
N PRO A 220 22.96 -9.01 3.99
CA PRO A 220 22.97 -10.01 2.93
C PRO A 220 21.80 -9.83 1.95
N TYR A 221 20.81 -9.00 2.26
CA TYR A 221 19.61 -8.80 1.47
C TYR A 221 19.68 -7.47 0.72
N SER A 222 19.03 -7.41 -0.43
CA SER A 222 18.85 -6.16 -1.15
C SER A 222 17.51 -6.18 -1.87
N HIS A 223 16.80 -5.05 -1.76
CA HIS A 223 15.55 -4.78 -2.45
C HIS A 223 14.49 -5.88 -2.29
N PRO A 224 14.11 -6.27 -1.05
CA PRO A 224 12.97 -7.16 -0.89
C PRO A 224 11.72 -6.49 -1.49
N GLN A 225 11.00 -7.22 -2.34
CA GLN A 225 9.81 -6.73 -3.01
C GLN A 225 8.75 -7.82 -3.07
N ILE A 226 7.50 -7.41 -2.90
CA ILE A 226 6.31 -8.20 -3.18
C ILE A 226 5.57 -7.46 -4.30
N CYS A 227 5.06 -8.22 -5.26
CA CYS A 227 4.18 -7.73 -6.31
C CYS A 227 3.17 -8.82 -6.64
N GLY A 228 1.97 -8.70 -6.06
CA GLY A 228 0.91 -9.69 -6.24
C GLY A 228 1.28 -11.06 -5.69
N ASP A 229 1.37 -12.06 -6.57
CA ASP A 229 1.71 -13.45 -6.24
C ASP A 229 3.22 -13.73 -6.25
N VAL A 230 4.05 -12.73 -6.56
CA VAL A 230 5.50 -12.87 -6.62
C VAL A 230 6.16 -12.12 -5.46
N ALA A 231 7.03 -12.82 -4.74
CA ALA A 231 7.93 -12.23 -3.76
C ALA A 231 9.38 -12.49 -4.19
N ALA A 232 10.21 -11.44 -4.19
CA ALA A 232 11.59 -11.51 -4.66
C ALA A 232 12.52 -10.70 -3.75
N VAL A 233 13.70 -11.25 -3.51
CA VAL A 233 14.78 -10.58 -2.78
C VAL A 233 16.11 -10.98 -3.38
N ALA A 234 16.99 -10.01 -3.60
CA ALA A 234 18.34 -10.29 -4.06
C ALA A 234 19.23 -10.59 -2.85
N VAL A 235 19.93 -11.71 -2.90
CA VAL A 235 20.83 -12.18 -1.83
C VAL A 235 22.27 -12.10 -2.32
N ALA A 236 23.12 -11.40 -1.57
CA ALA A 236 24.52 -11.24 -1.93
C ALA A 236 25.30 -12.55 -1.70
N ASP A 237 25.72 -13.21 -2.78
CA ASP A 237 26.69 -14.31 -2.72
C ASP A 237 28.08 -13.82 -3.13
N ARG A 238 28.99 -13.68 -2.16
CA ARG A 238 30.37 -13.22 -2.41
C ARG A 238 31.31 -14.33 -2.88
N ARG A 239 30.84 -15.54 -3.16
CA ARG A 239 31.70 -16.66 -3.60
C ARG A 239 32.31 -16.47 -5.01
N ASN A 240 31.91 -15.45 -5.78
CA ASN A 240 32.29 -15.26 -7.19
C ASN A 240 33.06 -13.95 -7.52
N ARG A 241 33.67 -13.26 -6.55
CA ARG A 241 34.66 -12.22 -6.89
C ARG A 241 36.04 -12.85 -7.04
N ILE A 242 36.36 -13.26 -8.27
CA ILE A 242 37.74 -13.58 -8.71
C ILE A 242 38.49 -12.27 -8.91
#